data_AF-A0A1J3FLK8-F1
#
_entry.id   AF-A0A1J3FLK8-F1
#
_cell.length_a   1.000
_cell.length_b   1.000
_cell.length_c   1.000
_cell.angle_alpha   90.00
_cell.angle_beta   90.00
_cell.angle_gamma   90.00
#
_symmetry.space_group_name_H-M   'P 1'
#
loop_
_entity.id
_entity.type
_entity.pdbx_description
1 polymer ?
#
loop_
_entity_poly.entity_id
_entity_poly.type
_entity_poly.pdbx_seq_one_letter_code
_entity_poly.pdbx_strand_id
1 'polypeptide(L)'
;AQSHFLVCVVDEKINTETLGCDLEASFDVRVGVVAVEISTGEVVHGEFNDNFMRSGLEAVILSLSPAELLLGQPLSQKTEKFLLAYAGPTSNVRVERALLDRFRNGSAVDEV
;
A
#
# COMPACT_ATOMS: atom_id res chain seq x y z
N ALA A 1 16.75 15.38 0.07
CA ALA A 1 17.34 14.18 0.68
C ALA A 1 16.82 12.99 -0.08
N GLN A 2 17.66 12.02 -0.44
CA GLN A 2 17.20 10.76 -1.01
C GLN A 2 16.57 9.97 0.15
N SER A 3 15.27 9.68 0.07
CA SER A 3 14.61 8.80 1.02
C SER A 3 15.03 7.36 0.73
N HIS A 4 15.29 6.58 1.79
CA HIS A 4 15.69 5.16 1.70
C HIS A 4 14.60 4.22 2.21
N PHE A 5 13.34 4.67 2.14
CA PHE A 5 12.20 3.85 2.53
C PHE A 5 11.85 2.81 1.46
N LEU A 6 11.75 1.55 1.89
CA LEU A 6 10.99 0.49 1.21
C LEU A 6 9.59 0.47 1.80
N VAL A 7 8.56 0.70 0.99
CA VAL A 7 7.16 0.75 1.43
C VAL A 7 6.37 -0.38 0.79
N CYS A 8 5.84 -1.27 1.62
CA CYS A 8 4.88 -2.29 1.26
C CYS A 8 3.46 -1.76 1.44
N VAL A 9 2.61 -1.95 0.43
CA VAL A 9 1.19 -1.58 0.47
C VAL A 9 0.33 -2.78 0.14
N VAL A 10 -0.68 -3.02 0.97
CA VAL A 10 -1.77 -3.98 0.77
C VAL A 10 -3.10 -3.23 0.90
N ASP A 11 -4.16 -3.71 0.24
CA ASP A 11 -5.50 -3.22 0.50
C ASP A 11 -6.56 -4.34 0.46
N GLU A 12 -7.69 -4.05 1.09
CA GLU A 12 -8.84 -4.93 1.12
C GLU A 12 -10.10 -4.11 0.88
N LYS A 13 -11.00 -4.58 -0.01
CA LYS A 13 -12.28 -3.91 -0.24
C LYS A 13 -13.19 -4.03 0.97
N ILE A 14 -13.80 -2.92 1.38
CA ILE A 14 -14.79 -2.92 2.46
C ILE A 14 -16.17 -3.12 1.84
N ASN A 15 -16.88 -4.16 2.25
CA ASN A 15 -18.27 -4.38 1.82
C ASN A 15 -19.22 -3.50 2.64
N THR A 16 -19.81 -2.50 1.99
CA THR A 16 -20.69 -1.49 2.60
C THR A 16 -22.02 -2.04 3.14
N GLU A 17 -22.33 -3.32 2.92
CA GLU A 17 -23.57 -3.97 3.39
C GLU A 17 -23.69 -4.07 4.93
N THR A 18 -22.63 -3.74 5.67
CA THR A 18 -22.59 -3.83 7.15
C THR A 18 -22.65 -2.50 7.90
N LEU A 19 -22.60 -1.35 7.22
CA LEU A 19 -22.67 -0.04 7.89
C LEU A 19 -23.96 0.69 7.53
N GLY A 20 -25.03 0.37 8.26
CA GLY A 20 -26.31 1.07 8.20
C GLY A 20 -26.25 2.46 8.85
N CYS A 21 -25.45 3.38 8.32
CA CYS A 21 -25.48 4.79 8.70
C CYS A 21 -25.18 5.71 7.51
N ASP A 22 -26.18 6.51 7.16
CA ASP A 22 -26.05 7.73 6.35
C ASP A 22 -25.08 8.71 7.04
N LEU A 23 -23.82 8.74 6.63
CA LEU A 23 -22.99 9.95 6.72
C LEU A 23 -21.77 9.85 5.78
N GLU A 24 -21.46 10.98 5.16
CA GLU A 24 -20.63 11.22 3.96
C GLU A 24 -19.13 10.83 4.00
N ALA A 25 -18.76 9.68 4.54
CA ALA A 25 -17.43 9.10 4.37
C ALA A 25 -17.53 7.62 4.03
N SER A 26 -18.02 7.31 2.83
CA SER A 26 -18.03 5.95 2.30
C SER A 26 -16.60 5.53 1.94
N PHE A 27 -15.88 4.97 2.91
CA PHE A 27 -14.64 4.26 2.64
C PHE A 27 -14.93 3.03 1.77
N ASP A 28 -14.16 2.82 0.70
CA ASP A 28 -14.33 1.68 -0.20
C ASP A 28 -13.22 0.63 -0.02
N VAL A 29 -12.14 0.98 0.68
CA VAL A 29 -11.03 0.08 1.00
C VAL A 29 -10.43 0.34 2.38
N ARG A 30 -9.86 -0.70 2.96
CA ARG A 30 -8.91 -0.62 4.07
C ARG A 30 -7.51 -0.83 3.50
N VAL A 31 -6.62 0.12 3.74
CA VAL A 31 -5.23 0.09 3.27
C VAL A 31 -4.32 -0.22 4.44
N GLY A 32 -3.41 -1.17 4.25
CA GLY A 32 -2.32 -1.48 5.17
C GLY A 32 -0.98 -1.07 4.57
N VAL A 33 -0.12 -0.45 5.38
CA VAL A 33 1.20 0.01 4.97
C VAL A 33 2.25 -0.45 5.97
N VAL A 34 3.38 -0.93 5.46
CA VAL A 34 4.60 -1.14 6.23
C VAL A 34 5.74 -0.48 5.48
N ALA A 35 6.46 0.41 6.14
CA ALA A 35 7.60 1.13 5.61
C ALA A 35 8.83 0.83 6.46
N VAL A 36 9.97 0.59 5.81
CA VAL A 36 11.25 0.36 6.48
C VAL A 36 12.27 1.33 5.91
N GLU A 37 12.87 2.16 6.77
CA GLU A 37 14.04 2.96 6.39
C GLU A 37 15.26 2.04 6.39
N ILE A 38 15.76 1.68 5.21
CA ILE A 38 16.79 0.65 5.06
C ILE A 38 18.11 1.05 5.75
N SER A 39 18.40 2.35 5.82
CA SER A 39 19.63 2.90 6.43
C SER A 39 19.66 2.77 7.96
N THR A 40 18.53 3.00 8.63
CA THR A 40 18.46 3.07 10.10
C THR A 40 17.80 1.83 10.71
N GLY A 41 17.02 1.10 9.91
CA GLY A 41 16.14 0.06 10.40
C GLY A 41 14.87 0.59 11.07
N GLU A 42 14.54 1.88 10.92
CA GLU A 42 13.26 2.42 11.40
C GLU A 42 12.10 1.74 10.67
N VAL A 43 11.09 1.31 11.43
CA VAL A 43 9.89 0.67 10.89
C VAL A 43 8.68 1.52 11.23
N VAL A 44 7.93 1.91 10.20
CA VAL A 44 6.64 2.59 10.31
C VAL A 44 5.58 1.65 9.76
N HIS A 45 4.51 1.40 10.52
CA HIS A 45 3.40 0.59 10.05
C HIS A 45 2.07 1.25 10.40
N GLY A 46 1.03 0.96 9.63
CA GLY A 46 -0.30 1.44 9.96
C GLY A 46 -1.36 0.87 9.05
N GLU A 47 -2.60 1.00 9.49
CA GLU A 47 -3.79 0.73 8.69
C GLU A 47 -4.72 1.94 8.75
N PHE A 48 -5.43 2.19 7.65
CA PHE A 48 -6.46 3.22 7.60
C PHE A 48 -7.51 2.86 6.56
N ASN A 49 -8.73 3.37 6.76
CA ASN A 49 -9.77 3.29 5.75
C ASN A 49 -9.58 4.44 4.76
N ASP A 50 -9.69 4.15 3.47
CA ASP A 50 -9.58 5.13 2.40
C ASP A 50 -10.81 5.06 1.49
N ASN A 51 -11.05 6.16 0.79
CA ASN A 51 -12.15 6.31 -0.14
C ASN A 51 -11.63 6.32 -1.58
N PHE A 52 -12.54 6.51 -2.53
CA PHE A 52 -12.25 6.55 -3.97
C PHE A 52 -11.01 7.39 -4.33
N MET A 53 -10.78 8.51 -3.64
CA MET A 53 -9.72 9.47 -3.95
C MET A 53 -8.33 9.03 -3.51
N ARG A 54 -8.20 8.02 -2.63
CA ARG A 54 -6.92 7.55 -2.09
C ARG A 54 -6.11 8.64 -1.38
N SER A 55 -6.79 9.59 -0.74
CA SER A 55 -6.14 10.75 -0.09
C SER A 55 -5.30 10.36 1.12
N GLY A 56 -5.71 9.31 1.86
CA GLY A 56 -4.93 8.79 2.98
C GLY A 56 -3.63 8.15 2.49
N LEU A 57 -3.74 7.32 1.45
CA LEU A 57 -2.59 6.70 0.80
C LEU A 57 -1.64 7.75 0.22
N GLU A 58 -2.16 8.80 -0.42
CA GLU A 58 -1.36 9.90 -0.95
C GLU A 58 -0.54 10.59 0.14
N ALA A 59 -1.17 10.94 1.27
CA ALA A 59 -0.46 11.56 2.40
C ALA A 59 0.68 10.68 2.93
N VAL A 60 0.46 9.36 3.03
CA VAL A 60 1.48 8.40 3.46
C VAL A 60 2.63 8.31 2.45
N ILE A 61 2.32 8.18 1.15
CA ILE A 61 3.35 8.07 0.12
C ILE A 61 4.16 9.37 0.00
N LEU A 62 3.54 10.54 0.09
CA LEU A 62 4.26 11.82 0.04
C LEU A 62 5.11 12.07 1.29
N SER A 63 4.67 11.62 2.47
CA SER A 63 5.43 11.81 3.72
C SER A 63 6.66 10.90 3.80
N LEU A 64 6.54 9.65 3.36
CA LEU A 64 7.65 8.69 3.36
C LEU A 64 8.55 8.83 2.12
N SER A 65 7.97 9.28 1.00
CA SER A 65 8.62 9.45 -0.29
C SER A 65 9.48 8.24 -0.70
N PRO A 66 8.91 7.03 -0.78
CA PRO A 66 9.68 5.78 -0.90
C PRO A 66 10.60 5.73 -2.12
N ALA A 67 11.77 5.11 -1.95
CA ALA A 67 12.63 4.72 -3.07
C ALA A 67 12.20 3.38 -3.69
N GLU A 68 11.57 2.52 -2.90
CA GLU A 68 11.10 1.20 -3.34
C GLU A 68 9.66 0.97 -2.87
N LEU A 69 8.80 0.52 -3.79
CA LEU A 69 7.42 0.13 -3.53
C LEU A 69 7.26 -1.38 -3.72
N LEU A 70 6.74 -2.04 -2.69
CA LEU A 70 6.32 -3.44 -2.75
C LEU A 70 4.79 -3.52 -2.77
N LEU A 71 4.24 -3.96 -3.90
CA LEU A 71 2.80 -4.11 -4.09
C LEU A 71 2.36 -5.51 -3.64
N GLY A 72 1.66 -5.60 -2.51
CA GLY A 72 1.07 -6.84 -2.01
C GLY A 72 -0.21 -7.18 -2.76
N GLN A 73 -0.14 -8.14 -3.68
CA GLN A 73 -1.24 -8.48 -4.58
C GLN A 73 -2.18 -9.56 -4.01
N PRO A 74 -3.49 -9.50 -4.33
CA PRO A 74 -4.13 -8.51 -5.21
C PRO A 74 -4.39 -7.17 -4.53
N LEU A 75 -4.17 -6.07 -5.26
CA LEU A 75 -4.59 -4.72 -4.86
C LEU A 75 -5.87 -4.31 -5.60
N SER A 76 -6.64 -3.38 -5.03
CA SER A 76 -7.71 -2.73 -5.78
C SER A 76 -7.13 -1.91 -6.95
N GLN A 77 -7.83 -1.92 -8.09
CA GLN A 77 -7.37 -1.29 -9.32
C GLN A 77 -6.98 0.19 -9.14
N LYS A 78 -7.69 0.92 -8.27
CA LYS A 78 -7.40 2.34 -7.98
C LYS A 78 -6.11 2.51 -7.21
N THR A 79 -5.89 1.68 -6.19
CA THR A 79 -4.67 1.67 -5.38
C THR A 79 -3.46 1.32 -6.24
N GLU A 80 -3.53 0.26 -7.05
CA GLU A 80 -2.44 -0.11 -7.96
C GLU A 80 -2.15 1.03 -8.97
N LYS A 81 -3.19 1.60 -9.59
CA LYS A 81 -3.03 2.72 -10.52
C LYS A 81 -2.39 3.94 -9.87
N PHE A 82 -2.78 4.27 -8.64
CA PHE A 82 -2.20 5.37 -7.88
C PHE A 82 -0.70 5.16 -7.63
N LEU A 83 -0.34 3.98 -7.11
CA LEU A 83 1.05 3.64 -6.78
C LEU A 83 1.95 3.59 -8.03
N LEU A 84 1.44 3.05 -9.15
CA LEU A 84 2.15 3.03 -10.42
C LEU A 84 2.28 4.44 -11.04
N ALA A 85 1.31 5.32 -10.83
CA ALA A 85 1.40 6.70 -11.27
C ALA A 85 2.47 7.48 -10.48
N TYR A 86 2.57 7.23 -9.17
CA TYR A 86 3.66 7.77 -8.34
C TYR A 86 5.03 7.27 -8.83
N ALA A 87 5.15 5.97 -9.09
CA ALA A 87 6.36 5.35 -9.62
C ALA A 87 6.54 5.52 -11.15
N GLY A 88 5.99 6.59 -11.72
CA GLY A 88 6.01 6.84 -13.16
C GLY A 88 7.42 6.82 -13.80
N PRO A 89 7.51 6.86 -15.14
CA PRO A 89 8.75 6.59 -15.89
C PRO A 89 9.89 7.59 -15.65
N THR A 90 9.61 8.74 -15.06
CA THR A 90 10.61 9.75 -14.68
C THR A 90 10.99 9.69 -13.20
N SER A 91 10.32 8.83 -12.42
CA SER A 91 10.66 8.57 -11.03
C SER A 91 11.79 7.55 -10.95
N ASN A 92 12.63 7.66 -9.94
CA ASN A 92 13.63 6.62 -9.61
C ASN A 92 13.06 5.59 -8.62
N VAL A 93 11.73 5.45 -8.57
CA VAL A 93 11.06 4.56 -7.62
C VAL A 93 10.99 3.16 -8.22
N ARG A 94 11.62 2.19 -7.57
CA ARG A 94 11.54 0.79 -8.00
C ARG A 94 10.22 0.19 -7.52
N VAL A 95 9.58 -0.60 -8.37
CA VAL A 95 8.33 -1.29 -8.04
C VAL A 95 8.54 -2.80 -8.13
N GLU A 96 8.19 -3.50 -7.06
CA GLU A 96 8.16 -4.96 -6.99
C GLU A 96 6.75 -5.43 -6.62
N ARG A 97 6.41 -6.66 -6.99
CA ARG A 97 5.10 -7.28 -6.70
C ARG A 97 5.31 -8.54 -5.86
N ALA A 98 4.56 -8.67 -4.78
CA ALA A 98 4.51 -9.88 -3.97
C ALA A 98 3.07 -10.40 -3.93
N LEU A 99 2.85 -11.64 -4.39
CA LEU A 99 1.53 -12.26 -4.27
C LEU A 99 1.30 -12.71 -2.82
N LEU A 100 0.17 -12.33 -2.22
CA LEU A 100 -0.17 -12.67 -0.84
C LEU A 100 -0.38 -14.18 -0.65
N ASP A 101 -0.78 -14.90 -1.70
CA ASP A 101 -0.92 -16.36 -1.68
C ASP A 101 0.42 -17.10 -1.53
N ARG A 102 1.55 -16.39 -1.71
CA ARG A 102 2.88 -16.95 -1.45
C ARG A 102 3.16 -17.18 0.03
N PHE A 103 2.37 -16.59 0.91
CA PHE A 103 2.57 -16.70 2.34
C PHE A 103 1.30 -17.22 3.01
N ARG A 104 1.07 -18.53 2.90
CA ARG A 104 0.02 -19.21 3.67
C ARG A 104 0.58 -19.62 5.03
N ASN A 105 -0.12 -19.26 6.11
CA ASN A 105 0.23 -19.64 7.49
C ASN A 105 1.65 -19.25 7.94
N GLY A 106 2.23 -18.19 7.36
CA GLY A 106 3.57 -17.73 7.70
C GLY A 106 4.72 -18.52 7.05
N SER A 107 4.44 -19.52 6.20
CA SER A 107 5.47 -20.14 5.35
C SER A 107 5.52 -19.45 3.99
N ALA A 108 6.72 -19.12 3.51
CA ALA A 108 6.92 -18.87 2.09
C ALA A 108 6.65 -20.17 1.34
N VAL A 109 5.69 -20.18 0.42
CA VAL A 109 5.60 -21.27 -0.55
C VAL A 109 6.77 -21.07 -1.50
N ASP A 110 7.66 -22.06 -1.55
CA ASP A 110 8.87 -22.01 -2.36
C ASP A 110 8.50 -21.66 -3.81
N GLU A 111 9.12 -20.61 -4.35
CA GLU A 111 9.27 -20.52 -5.80
C GLU A 111 10.33 -21.52 -6.22
N VAL A 112 9.90 -22.55 -6.97
CA VAL A 112 10.77 -23.35 -7.83
C VAL A 112 10.99 -22.64 -9.15
#